data_AF-A0AAU1WI79-F1
#
_entry.id   AF-A0AAU1WI79-F1
#
_cell.length_a   1.000
_cell.length_b   1.000
_cell.length_c   1.000
_cell.angle_alpha   90.00
_cell.angle_beta   90.00
_cell.angle_gamma   90.00
#
_symmetry.space_group_name_H-M   'P 1'
#
loop_
_entity.id
_entity.type
_entity.pdbx_description
1 polymer ?
#
loop_
_entity_poly.entity_id
_entity_poly.type
_entity_poly.pdbx_seq_one_letter_code
_entity_poly.pdbx_strand_id
1 'polypeptide(L)'
;MNTGLARAALRAHRPAFVGTAVAALFAATVVSASTTVLLATGTDGLPAGARHRITQNGVGDIAAVLLIGSIYMSIFVVVSTMGTAVTQQHRELALVRAIGARPRQVRRAVARQALAASVPAALAGFAAGGLLARAWFSGMVTHGLIPPGVPFRFSWAALPVCLGVAVVTSTVAALLSSLRFSLLRPARALSEAAAGRRRLGLLRAPLGLVAVGGACALSVLLSRQDAEEAGQGAFLVLILFCVGVGLLGPRIVGPAAWLVSALVGRFGASARLAMLNVRSQPRRFSAAVVPLVLVVGFGLTKVALHTTAQHRTGSAGSTGEVWLDYMGTALYAGFAAIAAANTLAMISFERRRDVALLRVVGTQRGQVRSMAAWEAVVVAGTALLLGALIALATLAPILDTAFGSPLPYVPWTLAAGTVAGTLLLTLLATGVPVRSVMRHRAITVVRT
;
A
#
# COMPACT_ATOMS: atom_id res chain seq x y z
N MET A 1 22.48 21.23 -18.51
CA MET A 1 22.67 19.78 -18.23
C MET A 1 21.62 19.12 -17.31
N ASN A 2 20.86 19.86 -16.49
CA ASN A 2 20.06 19.27 -15.41
C ASN A 2 18.65 18.73 -15.78
N THR A 3 18.07 19.18 -16.89
CA THR A 3 16.73 18.75 -17.35
C THR A 3 16.78 17.61 -18.36
N GLY A 4 17.86 17.52 -19.15
CA GLY A 4 18.07 16.47 -20.15
C GLY A 4 18.19 15.08 -19.55
N LEU A 5 18.98 14.93 -18.48
CA LEU A 5 19.13 13.65 -17.76
C LEU A 5 17.82 13.18 -17.12
N ALA A 6 17.04 14.10 -16.54
CA ALA A 6 15.75 13.76 -15.94
C ALA A 6 14.74 13.28 -16.99
N ARG A 7 14.67 13.94 -18.15
CA ARG A 7 13.79 13.56 -19.27
C ARG A 7 14.21 12.24 -19.92
N ALA A 8 15.51 12.01 -20.11
CA ALA A 8 16.02 10.77 -20.69
C ALA A 8 15.71 9.56 -19.79
N ALA A 9 15.94 9.70 -18.48
CA ALA A 9 15.64 8.65 -17.51
C ALA A 9 14.13 8.36 -17.38
N LEU A 10 13.26 9.38 -17.46
CA LEU A 10 11.80 9.20 -17.51
C LEU A 10 11.35 8.40 -18.74
N ARG A 11 12.00 8.57 -19.90
CA ARG A 11 11.69 7.81 -21.11
C ARG A 11 12.20 6.37 -21.04
N ALA A 12 13.36 6.14 -20.46
CA ALA A 12 13.94 4.81 -20.31
C ALA A 12 13.15 3.93 -19.31
N HIS A 13 12.61 4.53 -18.25
CA HIS A 13 11.95 3.82 -17.14
C HIS A 13 10.47 4.21 -16.95
N ARG A 14 9.75 4.40 -18.06
CA ARG A 14 8.31 4.71 -18.07
C ARG A 14 7.47 3.85 -17.11
N PRO A 15 7.57 2.50 -17.07
CA PRO A 15 6.70 1.70 -16.21
C PRO A 15 6.90 1.99 -14.72
N ALA A 16 8.14 2.24 -14.27
CA ALA A 16 8.43 2.56 -12.87
C ALA A 16 7.82 3.90 -12.43
N PHE A 17 7.85 4.91 -13.32
CA PHE A 17 7.30 6.24 -13.05
C PHE A 17 5.80 6.34 -13.25
N VAL A 18 5.22 5.52 -14.14
CA VAL A 18 3.76 5.41 -14.24
C VAL A 18 3.19 4.90 -12.92
N GLY A 19 3.83 3.90 -12.32
CA GLY A 19 3.44 3.40 -11.00
C GLY A 19 3.43 4.46 -9.90
N THR A 20 4.48 5.27 -9.81
CA THR A 20 4.57 6.35 -8.81
C THR A 20 3.58 7.49 -9.10
N ALA A 21 3.36 7.83 -10.38
CA ALA A 21 2.36 8.82 -10.77
C ALA A 21 0.93 8.37 -10.46
N VAL A 22 0.58 7.11 -10.73
CA VAL A 22 -0.74 6.54 -10.39
C VAL A 22 -0.95 6.51 -8.88
N ALA A 23 0.07 6.11 -8.11
CA ALA A 23 0.03 6.15 -6.65
C ALA A 23 -0.18 7.57 -6.11
N ALA A 24 0.56 8.55 -6.64
CA ALA A 24 0.42 9.96 -6.26
C ALA A 24 -0.95 10.56 -6.67
N LEU A 25 -1.48 10.15 -7.83
CA LEU A 25 -2.80 10.55 -8.32
C LEU A 25 -3.90 10.06 -7.37
N PHE A 26 -3.87 8.78 -7.02
CA PHE A 26 -4.83 8.19 -6.09
C PHE A 26 -4.72 8.83 -4.71
N ALA A 27 -3.49 8.99 -4.21
CA ALA A 27 -3.23 9.71 -2.96
C ALA A 27 -3.83 11.12 -2.93
N ALA A 28 -3.58 11.92 -3.96
CA ALA A 28 -4.12 13.28 -4.05
C ALA A 28 -5.64 13.28 -4.18
N THR A 29 -6.22 12.33 -4.93
CA THR A 29 -7.69 12.16 -5.05
C THR A 29 -8.33 11.94 -3.69
N VAL A 30 -7.79 10.99 -2.93
CA VAL A 30 -8.31 10.62 -1.63
C VAL A 30 -8.09 11.71 -0.60
N VAL A 31 -6.89 12.27 -0.49
CA VAL A 31 -6.59 13.37 0.44
C VAL A 31 -7.46 14.59 0.13
N SER A 32 -7.63 14.94 -1.16
CA SER A 32 -8.51 16.03 -1.57
C SER A 32 -9.97 15.75 -1.22
N ALA A 33 -10.46 14.52 -1.44
CA ALA A 33 -11.83 14.14 -1.10
C ALA A 33 -12.07 14.23 0.41
N SER A 34 -11.20 13.62 1.22
CA SER A 34 -11.28 13.64 2.68
C SER A 34 -11.17 15.07 3.25
N THR A 35 -10.29 15.91 2.70
CA THR A 35 -10.17 17.32 3.12
C THR A 35 -11.43 18.11 2.78
N THR A 36 -11.98 17.91 1.58
CA THR A 36 -13.21 18.60 1.16
C THR A 36 -14.40 18.18 2.01
N VAL A 37 -14.52 16.88 2.31
CA VAL A 37 -15.56 16.35 3.19
C VAL A 37 -15.44 16.92 4.59
N LEU A 38 -14.24 16.88 5.20
CA LEU A 38 -13.98 17.41 6.54
C LEU A 38 -14.37 18.89 6.67
N LEU A 39 -13.99 19.70 5.68
CA LEU A 39 -14.32 21.12 5.66
C LEU A 39 -15.80 21.38 5.37
N ALA A 40 -16.44 20.55 4.54
CA ALA A 40 -17.88 20.64 4.26
C ALA A 40 -18.73 20.23 5.46
N THR A 41 -18.19 19.40 6.36
CA THR A 41 -18.82 19.01 7.64
C THR A 41 -18.47 19.96 8.79
N GLY A 42 -17.70 21.02 8.54
CA GLY A 42 -17.46 22.07 9.52
C GLY A 42 -18.77 22.72 9.95
N THR A 43 -18.94 22.97 11.25
CA THR A 43 -20.22 23.41 11.82
C THR A 43 -20.47 24.92 11.70
N ASP A 44 -19.52 25.64 11.11
CA ASP A 44 -19.53 27.10 10.95
C ASP A 44 -20.60 27.53 9.92
N GLY A 45 -21.55 28.36 10.35
CA GLY A 45 -22.62 28.89 9.50
C GLY A 45 -23.81 27.96 9.22
N LEU A 46 -23.89 26.78 9.86
CA LEU A 46 -25.04 25.87 9.73
C LEU A 46 -26.16 26.17 10.76
N PRO A 47 -27.45 25.91 10.41
CA PRO A 47 -28.55 25.98 11.37
C PRO A 47 -28.33 25.04 12.57
N ALA A 48 -28.77 25.44 13.76
CA ALA A 48 -28.53 24.70 15.02
C ALA A 48 -28.97 23.22 14.95
N GLY A 49 -30.10 22.93 14.29
CA GLY A 49 -30.59 21.55 14.12
C GLY A 49 -29.78 20.68 13.15
N ALA A 50 -29.07 21.29 12.19
CA ALA A 50 -28.14 20.57 11.31
C ALA A 50 -26.81 20.32 12.03
N ARG A 51 -26.33 21.31 12.78
CA ARG A 51 -25.13 21.19 13.61
C ARG A 51 -25.25 20.05 14.60
N HIS A 52 -26.36 20.01 15.36
CA HIS A 52 -26.57 18.98 16.39
C HIS A 52 -26.53 17.56 15.81
N ARG A 53 -27.17 17.31 14.67
CA ARG A 53 -27.16 16.00 14.00
C ARG A 53 -25.78 15.59 13.48
N ILE A 54 -25.03 16.53 12.90
CA ILE A 54 -23.66 16.25 12.42
C ILE A 54 -22.73 15.90 13.59
N THR A 55 -22.85 16.61 14.72
CA THR A 55 -22.09 16.30 15.94
C THR A 55 -22.53 15.01 16.60
N GLN A 56 -23.83 14.71 16.65
CA GLN A 56 -24.34 13.46 17.21
C GLN A 56 -23.91 12.23 16.39
N ASN A 57 -23.85 12.37 15.07
CA ASN A 57 -23.43 11.29 14.16
C ASN A 57 -21.88 11.18 14.05
N GLY A 58 -21.10 11.98 14.79
CA GLY A 58 -19.64 11.92 14.78
C GLY A 58 -18.98 12.17 13.41
N VAL A 59 -19.69 12.76 12.43
CA VAL A 59 -19.23 12.80 11.02
C VAL A 59 -17.92 13.57 10.88
N GLY A 60 -17.73 14.62 11.68
CA GLY A 60 -16.49 15.41 11.70
C GLY A 60 -15.28 14.61 12.17
N ASP A 61 -15.43 13.83 13.25
CA ASP A 61 -14.35 13.01 13.81
C ASP A 61 -13.99 11.88 12.84
N ILE A 62 -15.00 11.23 12.24
CA ILE A 62 -14.74 10.19 11.26
C ILE A 62 -14.07 10.77 10.00
N ALA A 63 -14.50 11.94 9.53
CA ALA A 63 -13.84 12.64 8.42
C ALA A 63 -12.38 13.01 8.76
N ALA A 64 -12.09 13.39 10.00
CA ALA A 64 -10.74 13.69 10.47
C ALA A 64 -9.86 12.43 10.51
N VAL A 65 -10.36 11.33 11.08
CA VAL A 65 -9.68 10.03 11.08
C VAL A 65 -9.42 9.54 9.65
N LEU A 66 -10.41 9.72 8.76
CA LEU A 66 -10.27 9.39 7.34
C LEU A 66 -9.20 10.24 6.66
N LEU A 67 -9.11 11.53 6.96
CA LEU A 67 -8.07 12.41 6.41
C LEU A 67 -6.69 12.02 6.92
N ILE A 68 -6.52 11.83 8.23
CA ILE A 68 -5.25 11.41 8.85
C ILE A 68 -4.79 10.09 8.24
N GLY A 69 -5.70 9.13 8.13
CA GLY A 69 -5.44 7.84 7.53
C GLY A 69 -5.09 7.90 6.06
N SER A 70 -5.76 8.75 5.31
CA SER A 70 -5.48 8.99 3.89
C SER A 70 -4.08 9.56 3.67
N ILE A 71 -3.68 10.54 4.50
CA ILE A 71 -2.34 11.14 4.46
C ILE A 71 -1.29 10.07 4.79
N TYR A 72 -1.53 9.29 5.83
CA TYR A 72 -0.62 8.22 6.22
C TYR A 72 -0.45 7.18 5.12
N MET A 73 -1.56 6.68 4.58
CA MET A 73 -1.57 5.69 3.52
C MET A 73 -0.89 6.21 2.25
N SER A 74 -1.15 7.47 1.91
CA SER A 74 -0.41 8.19 0.86
C SER A 74 1.10 8.15 1.11
N ILE A 75 1.57 8.55 2.30
CA ILE A 75 3.00 8.53 2.65
C ILE A 75 3.57 7.12 2.43
N PHE A 76 2.91 6.10 2.99
CA PHE A 76 3.38 4.73 2.91
C PHE A 76 3.48 4.21 1.47
N VAL A 77 2.39 4.38 0.70
CA VAL A 77 2.29 3.93 -0.69
C VAL A 77 3.29 4.66 -1.58
N VAL A 78 3.39 5.99 -1.44
CA VAL A 78 4.34 6.82 -2.19
C VAL A 78 5.79 6.45 -1.84
N VAL A 79 6.10 6.21 -0.56
CA VAL A 79 7.45 5.77 -0.15
C VAL A 79 7.80 4.40 -0.72
N SER A 80 6.86 3.45 -0.69
CA SER A 80 7.06 2.10 -1.23
C SER A 80 7.27 2.11 -2.75
N THR A 81 6.40 2.85 -3.46
CA THR A 81 6.44 2.95 -4.92
C THR A 81 7.65 3.74 -5.41
N MET A 82 8.02 4.85 -4.75
CA MET A 82 9.21 5.61 -5.12
C MET A 82 10.49 4.85 -4.78
N GLY A 83 10.51 4.13 -3.65
CA GLY A 83 11.65 3.28 -3.28
C GLY A 83 11.91 2.17 -4.28
N THR A 84 10.86 1.51 -4.77
CA THR A 84 10.97 0.51 -5.83
C THR A 84 11.41 1.15 -7.14
N ALA A 85 10.82 2.28 -7.56
CA ALA A 85 11.22 2.99 -8.78
C ALA A 85 12.70 3.43 -8.77
N VAL A 86 13.21 3.97 -7.66
CA VAL A 86 14.62 4.38 -7.53
C VAL A 86 15.56 3.18 -7.54
N THR A 87 15.15 2.06 -6.94
CA THR A 87 15.96 0.83 -6.91
C THR A 87 16.21 0.26 -8.31
N GLN A 88 15.23 0.39 -9.22
CA GLN A 88 15.37 -0.02 -10.64
C GLN A 88 16.48 0.73 -11.36
N GLN A 89 16.63 2.01 -11.04
CA GLN A 89 17.62 2.89 -11.66
C GLN A 89 19.02 2.70 -11.07
N HIS A 90 19.25 1.74 -10.18
CA HIS A 90 20.52 1.59 -9.48
C HIS A 90 21.71 1.47 -10.44
N ARG A 91 21.57 0.70 -11.54
CA ARG A 91 22.63 0.57 -12.55
C ARG A 91 22.90 1.90 -13.26
N GLU A 92 21.87 2.64 -13.66
CA GLU A 92 22.03 3.94 -14.33
C GLU A 92 22.63 4.99 -13.40
N LEU A 93 22.15 5.06 -12.15
CA LEU A 93 22.70 5.97 -11.15
C LEU A 93 24.15 5.64 -10.82
N ALA A 94 24.52 4.35 -10.81
CA ALA A 94 25.90 3.92 -10.64
C ALA A 94 26.77 4.30 -11.86
N LEU A 95 26.28 4.13 -13.08
CA LEU A 95 26.98 4.53 -14.32
C LEU A 95 27.20 6.05 -14.37
N VAL A 96 26.16 6.84 -14.06
CA VAL A 96 26.25 8.31 -14.00
C VAL A 96 27.25 8.75 -12.92
N ARG A 97 27.37 8.02 -11.81
CA ARG A 97 28.40 8.27 -10.80
C ARG A 97 29.80 7.83 -11.25
N ALA A 98 29.92 6.78 -12.05
CA ALA A 98 31.19 6.31 -12.58
C ALA A 98 31.83 7.35 -13.53
N ILE A 99 31.02 8.09 -14.30
CA ILE A 99 31.48 9.21 -15.13
C ILE A 99 31.66 10.54 -14.36
N GLY A 100 31.66 10.52 -13.02
CA GLY A 100 32.03 11.68 -12.18
C GLY A 100 30.88 12.49 -11.58
N ALA A 101 29.61 12.07 -11.69
CA ALA A 101 28.51 12.82 -11.10
C ALA A 101 28.58 12.88 -9.56
N ARG A 102 28.37 14.09 -9.01
CA ARG A 102 28.37 14.33 -7.55
C ARG A 102 27.09 13.77 -6.91
N PRO A 103 27.13 13.27 -5.65
CA PRO A 103 25.95 12.78 -4.92
C PRO A 103 24.77 13.77 -4.87
N ARG A 104 25.06 15.07 -4.74
CA ARG A 104 24.05 16.14 -4.75
C ARG A 104 23.36 16.27 -6.11
N GLN A 105 24.05 16.00 -7.23
CA GLN A 105 23.46 16.04 -8.57
C GLN A 105 22.48 14.88 -8.77
N VAL A 106 22.84 13.68 -8.32
CA VAL A 106 21.94 12.51 -8.35
C VAL A 106 20.68 12.77 -7.52
N ARG A 107 20.82 13.21 -6.26
CA ARG A 107 19.66 13.50 -5.39
C ARG A 107 18.74 14.57 -5.99
N ARG A 108 19.29 15.64 -6.56
CA ARG A 108 18.50 16.70 -7.23
C ARG A 108 17.81 16.18 -8.50
N ALA A 109 18.45 15.29 -9.26
CA ALA A 109 17.84 14.69 -10.44
C ALA A 109 16.63 13.82 -10.07
N VAL A 110 16.78 12.94 -9.08
CA VAL A 110 15.69 12.08 -8.60
C VAL A 110 14.55 12.91 -7.97
N ALA A 111 14.88 13.96 -7.20
CA ALA A 111 13.87 14.87 -6.66
C ALA A 111 13.09 15.61 -7.75
N ARG A 112 13.76 16.05 -8.82
CA ARG A 112 13.08 16.68 -9.97
C ARG A 112 12.20 15.70 -10.73
N GLN A 113 12.58 14.43 -10.84
CA GLN A 113 11.72 13.39 -11.42
C GLN A 113 10.50 13.14 -10.55
N ALA A 114 10.67 13.09 -9.23
CA ALA A 114 9.56 12.99 -8.28
C ALA A 114 8.58 14.15 -8.46
N LEU A 115 9.08 15.39 -8.51
CA LEU A 115 8.27 16.59 -8.77
C LEU A 115 7.54 16.52 -10.11
N ALA A 116 8.25 16.13 -11.18
CA ALA A 116 7.66 16.03 -12.51
C ALA A 116 6.55 14.98 -12.60
N ALA A 117 6.59 13.94 -11.76
CA ALA A 117 5.55 12.92 -11.67
C ALA A 117 4.41 13.31 -10.72
N SER A 118 4.73 13.88 -9.54
CA SER A 118 3.76 14.12 -8.48
C SER A 118 2.94 15.38 -8.67
N VAL A 119 3.47 16.44 -9.30
CA VAL A 119 2.71 17.70 -9.51
C VAL A 119 1.52 17.49 -10.46
N PRO A 120 1.70 16.91 -11.67
CA PRO A 120 0.56 16.66 -12.56
C PRO A 120 -0.43 15.66 -11.95
N ALA A 121 0.08 14.64 -11.26
CA ALA A 121 -0.75 13.67 -10.55
C ALA A 121 -1.56 14.32 -9.42
N ALA A 122 -0.98 15.28 -8.69
CA ALA A 122 -1.68 16.01 -7.63
C ALA A 122 -2.78 16.92 -8.17
N LEU A 123 -2.54 17.62 -9.29
CA LEU A 123 -3.54 18.47 -9.92
C LEU A 123 -4.70 17.66 -10.51
N ALA A 124 -4.40 16.58 -11.23
CA ALA A 124 -5.41 15.66 -11.73
C ALA A 124 -6.17 14.98 -10.57
N GLY A 125 -5.45 14.65 -9.49
CA GLY A 125 -6.02 14.05 -8.29
C GLY A 125 -6.93 15.02 -7.55
N PHE A 126 -6.59 16.30 -7.45
CA PHE A 126 -7.47 17.32 -6.89
C PHE A 126 -8.81 17.40 -7.64
N ALA A 127 -8.77 17.42 -8.99
CA ALA A 127 -9.98 17.44 -9.81
C ALA A 127 -10.84 16.17 -9.61
N ALA A 128 -10.21 14.99 -9.65
CA ALA A 128 -10.89 13.72 -9.37
C ALA A 128 -11.41 13.65 -7.93
N GLY A 129 -10.67 14.21 -6.98
CA GLY A 129 -11.00 14.26 -5.55
C GLY A 129 -12.21 15.13 -5.28
N GLY A 130 -12.41 16.21 -6.05
CA GLY A 130 -13.64 17.00 -6.00
C GLY A 130 -14.88 16.21 -6.46
N LEU A 131 -14.75 15.42 -7.53
CA LEU A 131 -15.82 14.53 -8.00
C LEU A 131 -16.12 13.44 -6.96
N LEU A 132 -15.08 12.84 -6.37
CA LEU A 132 -15.22 11.85 -5.31
C LEU A 132 -15.84 12.44 -4.05
N ALA A 133 -15.43 13.65 -3.63
CA ALA A 133 -16.02 14.35 -2.48
C ALA A 133 -17.51 14.59 -2.68
N ARG A 134 -17.93 14.98 -3.89
CA ARG A 134 -19.34 15.20 -4.21
C ARG A 134 -20.13 13.90 -4.14
N ALA A 135 -19.60 12.81 -4.71
CA ALA A 135 -20.24 11.49 -4.65
C ALA A 135 -20.33 10.99 -3.20
N TRP A 136 -19.27 11.19 -2.41
CA TRP A 136 -19.22 10.82 -1.00
C TRP A 136 -20.23 11.63 -0.19
N PHE A 137 -20.25 12.95 -0.34
CA PHE A 137 -21.19 13.82 0.37
C PHE A 137 -22.64 13.49 0.03
N SER A 138 -22.94 13.24 -1.25
CA SER A 138 -24.26 12.77 -1.68
C SER A 138 -24.62 11.46 -0.99
N GLY A 139 -23.67 10.52 -0.87
CA GLY A 139 -23.87 9.27 -0.15
C GLY A 139 -24.14 9.45 1.34
N MET A 140 -23.48 10.42 1.99
CA MET A 140 -23.76 10.75 3.40
C MET A 140 -25.18 11.31 3.59
N VAL A 141 -25.67 12.10 2.63
CA VAL A 141 -27.05 12.61 2.67
C VAL A 141 -28.06 11.47 2.46
N THR A 142 -27.83 10.57 1.50
CA THR A 142 -28.77 9.47 1.22
C THR A 142 -28.86 8.45 2.36
N HIS A 143 -27.78 8.26 3.13
CA HIS A 143 -27.74 7.34 4.26
C HIS A 143 -28.02 8.02 5.61
N GLY A 144 -28.51 9.27 5.61
CA GLY A 144 -29.00 9.95 6.80
C GLY A 144 -27.94 10.51 7.75
N LEU A 145 -26.65 10.50 7.37
CA LEU A 145 -25.57 11.10 8.17
C LEU A 145 -25.63 12.63 8.16
N ILE A 146 -26.06 13.21 7.04
CA ILE A 146 -26.17 14.65 6.83
C ILE A 146 -27.61 15.00 6.42
N PRO A 147 -28.27 15.98 7.08
CA PRO A 147 -29.64 16.36 6.74
C PRO A 147 -29.80 16.86 5.29
N PRO A 148 -30.92 16.54 4.62
CA PRO A 148 -31.25 17.11 3.31
C PRO A 148 -31.47 18.62 3.47
N GLY A 149 -30.61 19.42 2.85
CA GLY A 149 -30.63 20.88 2.97
C GLY A 149 -29.26 21.51 3.26
N VAL A 150 -28.27 20.72 3.65
CA VAL A 150 -26.87 21.19 3.74
C VAL A 150 -26.25 21.22 2.33
N PRO A 151 -25.91 22.39 1.79
CA PRO A 151 -25.33 22.47 0.46
C PRO A 151 -23.88 21.97 0.46
N PHE A 152 -23.52 21.19 -0.54
CA PHE A 152 -22.12 20.81 -0.78
C PHE A 152 -21.29 22.04 -1.16
N ARG A 153 -20.30 22.40 -0.34
CA ARG A 153 -19.37 23.49 -0.62
C ARG A 153 -18.01 22.91 -1.05
N PHE A 154 -17.66 23.13 -2.32
CA PHE A 154 -16.34 22.76 -2.81
C PHE A 154 -15.28 23.68 -2.19
N SER A 155 -14.27 23.10 -1.54
CA SER A 155 -13.24 23.87 -0.84
C SER A 155 -11.93 23.92 -1.63
N TRP A 156 -11.54 25.13 -2.03
CA TRP A 156 -10.23 25.38 -2.64
C TRP A 156 -9.06 25.12 -1.67
N ALA A 157 -9.31 25.08 -0.36
CA ALA A 157 -8.30 24.74 0.63
C ALA A 157 -7.81 23.29 0.52
N ALA A 158 -8.55 22.39 -0.16
CA ALA A 158 -8.08 21.03 -0.42
C ALA A 158 -6.89 20.99 -1.40
N LEU A 159 -6.74 21.99 -2.27
CA LEU A 159 -5.64 22.07 -3.25
C LEU A 159 -4.25 22.17 -2.59
N PRO A 160 -3.97 23.15 -1.69
CA PRO A 160 -2.68 23.23 -1.03
C PRO A 160 -2.40 22.00 -0.15
N VAL A 161 -3.42 21.41 0.47
CA VAL A 161 -3.26 20.19 1.29
C VAL A 161 -2.86 19.00 0.43
N CYS A 162 -3.60 18.67 -0.63
CA CYS A 162 -3.29 17.52 -1.46
C CYS A 162 -1.98 17.71 -2.24
N LEU A 163 -1.70 18.93 -2.73
CA LEU A 163 -0.46 19.25 -3.42
C LEU A 163 0.73 19.19 -2.47
N GLY A 164 0.60 19.75 -1.26
CA GLY A 164 1.59 19.66 -0.20
C GLY A 164 1.89 18.21 0.16
N VAL A 165 0.88 17.41 0.47
CA VAL A 165 1.04 15.99 0.81
C VAL A 165 1.68 15.22 -0.35
N ALA A 166 1.14 15.29 -1.57
CA ALA A 166 1.66 14.50 -2.70
C ALA A 166 3.10 14.90 -3.08
N VAL A 167 3.41 16.19 -3.10
CA VAL A 167 4.74 16.70 -3.48
C VAL A 167 5.76 16.45 -2.38
N VAL A 168 5.48 16.80 -1.13
CA VAL A 168 6.41 16.62 -0.02
C VAL A 168 6.70 15.14 0.18
N THR A 169 5.68 14.29 0.21
CA THR A 169 5.88 12.85 0.42
C THR A 169 6.66 12.20 -0.72
N SER A 170 6.36 12.53 -1.98
CA SER A 170 7.07 11.99 -3.14
C SER A 170 8.54 12.43 -3.17
N THR A 171 8.80 13.71 -2.91
CA THR A 171 10.16 14.26 -2.91
C THR A 171 10.98 13.75 -1.74
N VAL A 172 10.41 13.69 -0.54
CA VAL A 172 11.07 13.11 0.64
C VAL A 172 11.35 11.62 0.40
N ALA A 173 10.38 10.85 -0.12
CA ALA A 173 10.56 9.45 -0.47
C ALA A 173 11.69 9.24 -1.49
N ALA A 174 11.73 10.08 -2.53
CA ALA A 174 12.77 10.10 -3.55
C ALA A 174 14.15 10.41 -2.97
N LEU A 175 14.22 11.38 -2.07
CA LEU A 175 15.45 11.77 -1.38
C LEU A 175 15.93 10.69 -0.42
N LEU A 176 15.05 10.12 0.41
CA LEU A 176 15.38 9.02 1.33
C LEU A 176 15.85 7.78 0.59
N SER A 177 15.19 7.46 -0.52
CA SER A 177 15.57 6.32 -1.37
C SER A 177 16.93 6.56 -2.04
N SER A 178 17.16 7.75 -2.60
CA SER A 178 18.44 8.11 -3.25
C SER A 178 19.60 8.33 -2.27
N LEU A 179 19.34 8.74 -1.03
CA LEU A 179 20.35 8.93 0.01
C LEU A 179 21.10 7.63 0.30
N ARG A 180 20.36 6.54 0.46
CA ARG A 180 20.92 5.20 0.70
C ARG A 180 21.89 4.76 -0.40
N PHE A 181 21.62 5.15 -1.65
CA PHE A 181 22.48 4.82 -2.80
C PHE A 181 23.65 5.81 -2.99
N SER A 182 23.45 7.06 -2.61
CA SER A 182 24.46 8.12 -2.73
C SER A 182 25.64 7.94 -1.76
N LEU A 183 25.39 7.27 -0.62
CA LEU A 183 26.38 7.04 0.43
C LEU A 183 27.24 5.79 0.21
N LEU A 184 26.85 4.87 -0.68
CA LEU A 184 27.65 3.70 -1.01
C LEU A 184 28.78 4.11 -1.98
N ARG A 185 30.02 3.67 -1.68
CA ARG A 185 31.19 3.89 -2.55
C ARG A 185 31.01 3.11 -3.86
N PRO A 186 31.24 3.69 -5.05
CA PRO A 186 30.90 3.08 -6.35
C PRO A 186 31.47 1.67 -6.57
N ALA A 187 32.72 1.43 -6.16
CA ALA A 187 33.38 0.12 -6.28
C ALA A 187 32.75 -0.98 -5.40
N ARG A 188 32.26 -0.63 -4.20
CA ARG A 188 31.50 -1.57 -3.34
C ARG A 188 30.07 -1.78 -3.84
N ALA A 189 29.47 -0.79 -4.50
CA ALA A 189 28.11 -0.91 -5.04
C ALA A 189 28.00 -1.92 -6.19
N LEU A 190 29.05 -2.08 -7.01
CA LEU A 190 29.11 -3.13 -8.05
C LEU A 190 29.39 -4.53 -7.45
N SER A 191 30.30 -4.65 -6.48
CA SER A 191 30.63 -5.94 -5.86
C SER A 191 29.54 -6.45 -4.91
N GLU A 192 28.85 -5.58 -4.17
CA GLU A 192 27.70 -5.94 -3.33
C GLU A 192 26.46 -6.28 -4.17
N ALA A 193 26.30 -5.68 -5.36
CA ALA A 193 25.26 -6.07 -6.31
C ALA A 193 25.47 -7.49 -6.85
N ALA A 194 26.73 -7.94 -6.95
CA ALA A 194 27.08 -9.31 -7.31
C ALA A 194 26.97 -10.30 -6.12
N ALA A 195 27.22 -9.85 -4.89
CA ALA A 195 27.31 -10.72 -3.71
C ALA A 195 25.98 -11.00 -2.97
N GLY A 196 24.89 -10.27 -3.25
CA GLY A 196 23.53 -10.52 -2.72
C GLY A 196 23.30 -10.37 -1.19
N ARG A 197 24.37 -10.22 -0.39
CA ARG A 197 24.32 -10.23 1.08
C ARG A 197 24.20 -8.81 1.69
N ARG A 198 22.99 -8.24 1.77
CA ARG A 198 22.71 -7.07 2.62
C ARG A 198 22.14 -7.45 4.00
N ARG A 199 22.90 -7.22 5.07
CA ARG A 199 22.37 -7.25 6.44
C ARG A 199 21.28 -6.17 6.59
N LEU A 200 20.22 -6.47 7.33
CA LEU A 200 19.21 -5.46 7.71
C LEU A 200 19.93 -4.30 8.38
N GLY A 201 19.67 -3.06 7.95
CA GLY A 201 20.30 -1.89 8.58
C GLY A 201 20.06 -1.89 10.08
N LEU A 202 21.11 -1.65 10.87
CA LEU A 202 21.09 -1.71 12.34
C LEU A 202 19.96 -0.86 12.95
N LEU A 203 19.55 0.22 12.27
CA LEU A 203 18.46 1.10 12.68
C LEU A 203 17.05 0.58 12.35
N ARG A 204 16.90 -0.30 11.35
CA ARG A 204 15.57 -0.74 10.87
C ARG A 204 14.92 -1.79 11.78
N ALA A 205 15.73 -2.63 12.41
CA ALA A 205 15.28 -3.64 13.36
C ALA A 205 14.69 -3.06 14.65
N PRO A 206 15.37 -2.15 15.38
CA PRO A 206 14.80 -1.54 16.59
C PRO A 206 13.58 -0.68 16.27
N LEU A 207 13.61 0.14 15.19
CA LEU A 207 12.43 0.91 14.76
C LEU A 207 11.22 0.01 14.47
N GLY A 208 11.44 -1.14 13.85
CA GLY A 208 10.38 -2.11 13.60
C GLY A 208 9.84 -2.74 14.89
N LEU A 209 10.72 -3.10 15.83
CA LEU A 209 10.32 -3.62 17.15
C LEU A 209 9.54 -2.59 17.97
N VAL A 210 9.99 -1.32 17.96
CA VAL A 210 9.29 -0.22 18.63
C VAL A 210 7.92 0.03 18.01
N ALA A 211 7.80 -0.04 16.67
CA ALA A 211 6.50 0.08 16.02
C ALA A 211 5.55 -1.06 16.40
N VAL A 212 6.00 -2.32 16.34
CA VAL A 212 5.17 -3.48 16.75
C VAL A 212 4.82 -3.41 18.24
N GLY A 213 5.79 -3.14 19.11
CA GLY A 213 5.57 -3.01 20.55
C GLY A 213 4.63 -1.85 20.91
N GLY A 214 4.80 -0.70 20.24
CA GLY A 214 3.91 0.45 20.38
C GLY A 214 2.49 0.15 19.88
N ALA A 215 2.33 -0.63 18.81
CA ALA A 215 1.03 -1.06 18.32
C ALA A 215 0.34 -2.00 19.32
N CYS A 216 1.05 -2.98 19.87
CA CYS A 216 0.52 -3.84 20.94
C CYS A 216 0.10 -3.03 22.17
N ALA A 217 0.97 -2.12 22.64
CA ALA A 217 0.70 -1.29 23.81
C ALA A 217 -0.52 -0.37 23.58
N LEU A 218 -0.58 0.27 22.41
CA LEU A 218 -1.70 1.13 22.05
C LEU A 218 -3.00 0.32 21.92
N SER A 219 -2.95 -0.89 21.35
CA SER A 219 -4.12 -1.78 21.25
C SER A 219 -4.73 -2.10 22.61
N VAL A 220 -3.89 -2.37 23.61
CA VAL A 220 -4.31 -2.65 24.99
C VAL A 220 -4.76 -1.38 25.72
N LEU A 221 -4.13 -0.24 25.44
CA LEU A 221 -4.53 1.03 26.04
C LEU A 221 -5.91 1.45 25.52
N LEU A 222 -6.13 1.26 24.23
CA LEU A 222 -7.36 1.64 23.54
C LEU A 222 -8.52 0.69 23.86
N SER A 223 -8.25 -0.56 24.21
CA SER A 223 -9.28 -1.49 24.65
C SER A 223 -9.92 -1.11 25.99
N ARG A 224 -9.31 -0.18 26.74
CA ARG A 224 -9.83 0.37 27.99
C ARG A 224 -10.71 1.61 27.79
N GLN A 225 -10.78 2.14 26.57
CA GLN A 225 -11.63 3.27 26.22
C GLN A 225 -13.01 2.79 25.79
N ASP A 226 -13.95 3.73 25.65
CA ASP A 226 -15.28 3.45 25.13
C ASP A 226 -15.22 2.84 23.72
N ALA A 227 -16.21 2.00 23.39
CA ALA A 227 -16.21 1.21 22.15
C ALA A 227 -16.09 2.05 20.87
N GLU A 228 -16.64 3.27 20.88
CA GLU A 228 -16.57 4.21 19.77
C GLU A 228 -15.15 4.75 19.56
N GLU A 229 -14.49 5.20 20.64
CA GLU A 229 -13.09 5.64 20.62
C GLU A 229 -12.12 4.50 20.28
N ALA A 230 -12.40 3.30 20.81
CA ALA A 230 -11.63 2.10 20.54
C ALA A 230 -11.70 1.70 19.05
N GLY A 231 -12.88 1.82 18.43
CA GLY A 231 -13.05 1.59 16.99
C GLY A 231 -12.27 2.59 16.14
N GLN A 232 -12.28 3.86 16.50
CA GLN A 232 -11.53 4.91 15.78
C GLN A 232 -10.01 4.73 15.93
N GLY A 233 -9.50 4.47 17.13
CA GLY A 233 -8.05 4.29 17.33
C GLY A 233 -7.50 2.93 16.87
N ALA A 234 -8.35 1.90 16.67
CA ALA A 234 -7.96 0.63 16.05
C ALA A 234 -7.31 0.85 14.66
N PHE A 235 -7.72 1.91 13.97
CA PHE A 235 -7.12 2.37 12.73
C PHE A 235 -5.63 2.70 12.88
N LEU A 236 -5.26 3.45 13.93
CA LEU A 236 -3.87 3.85 14.20
C LEU A 236 -3.03 2.63 14.60
N VAL A 237 -3.57 1.76 15.44
CA VAL A 237 -2.93 0.49 15.87
C VAL A 237 -2.60 -0.38 14.66
N LEU A 238 -3.58 -0.63 13.79
CA LEU A 238 -3.41 -1.43 12.59
C LEU A 238 -2.30 -0.87 11.69
N ILE A 239 -2.33 0.45 11.49
CA ILE A 239 -1.33 1.14 10.69
C ILE A 239 0.07 0.98 11.27
N LEU A 240 0.22 1.11 12.59
CA LEU A 240 1.49 1.00 13.27
C LEU A 240 2.03 -0.44 13.18
N PHE A 241 1.16 -1.45 13.29
CA PHE A 241 1.50 -2.85 12.99
C PHE A 241 1.98 -3.03 11.55
N CYS A 242 1.28 -2.46 10.57
CA CYS A 242 1.66 -2.56 9.16
C CYS A 242 3.05 -1.95 8.90
N VAL A 243 3.37 -0.82 9.51
CA VAL A 243 4.72 -0.23 9.43
C VAL A 243 5.75 -1.08 10.17
N GLY A 244 5.42 -1.64 11.32
CA GLY A 244 6.26 -2.61 12.02
C GLY A 244 6.62 -3.79 11.12
N VAL A 245 5.64 -4.39 10.44
CA VAL A 245 5.85 -5.49 9.48
C VAL A 245 6.64 -5.03 8.26
N GLY A 246 6.38 -3.83 7.73
CA GLY A 246 7.18 -3.25 6.65
C GLY A 246 8.65 -3.02 7.02
N LEU A 247 8.93 -2.64 8.26
CA LEU A 247 10.29 -2.43 8.78
C LEU A 247 11.00 -3.76 9.04
N LEU A 248 10.32 -4.73 9.65
CA LEU A 248 10.84 -6.06 9.95
C LEU A 248 10.81 -7.02 8.76
N GLY A 249 10.16 -6.63 7.65
CA GLY A 249 9.91 -7.36 6.40
C GLY A 249 10.58 -8.72 6.26
N PRO A 250 11.88 -8.81 5.92
CA PRO A 250 12.55 -10.09 5.69
C PRO A 250 12.51 -11.07 6.87
N ARG A 251 12.47 -10.60 8.12
CA ARG A 251 12.42 -11.45 9.30
C ARG A 251 11.04 -12.03 9.57
N ILE A 252 9.97 -11.34 9.19
CA ILE A 252 8.58 -11.78 9.39
C ILE A 252 8.05 -12.50 8.15
N VAL A 253 8.28 -11.91 6.98
CA VAL A 253 7.80 -12.44 5.70
C VAL A 253 8.52 -13.73 5.32
N GLY A 254 9.80 -13.89 5.67
CA GLY A 254 10.56 -15.11 5.39
C GLY A 254 9.92 -16.38 5.99
N PRO A 255 9.72 -16.43 7.32
CA PRO A 255 9.04 -17.56 7.98
C PRO A 255 7.60 -17.76 7.51
N ALA A 256 6.83 -16.68 7.34
CA ALA A 256 5.46 -16.77 6.81
C ALA A 256 5.43 -17.36 5.39
N ALA A 257 6.35 -16.91 4.53
CA ALA A 257 6.52 -17.45 3.19
C ALA A 257 6.97 -18.89 3.19
N TRP A 258 7.83 -19.30 4.12
CA TRP A 258 8.21 -20.69 4.27
C TRP A 258 7.00 -21.57 4.62
N LEU A 259 6.16 -21.15 5.56
CA LEU A 259 4.98 -21.89 6.01
C LEU A 259 3.95 -22.04 4.87
N VAL A 260 3.60 -20.92 4.22
CA VAL A 260 2.67 -20.93 3.07
C VAL A 260 3.25 -21.74 1.91
N SER A 261 4.54 -21.59 1.62
CA SER A 261 5.21 -22.36 0.57
C SER A 261 5.18 -23.86 0.88
N ALA A 262 5.38 -24.27 2.14
CA ALA A 262 5.37 -25.68 2.52
C ALA A 262 4.01 -26.34 2.26
N LEU A 263 2.91 -25.60 2.47
CA LEU A 263 1.55 -26.06 2.17
C LEU A 263 1.30 -26.13 0.66
N VAL A 264 1.69 -25.08 -0.07
CA VAL A 264 1.49 -24.98 -1.53
C VAL A 264 2.38 -25.95 -2.31
N GLY A 265 3.55 -26.31 -1.78
CA GLY A 265 4.54 -27.17 -2.43
C GLY A 265 4.12 -28.60 -2.71
N ARG A 266 3.00 -29.02 -2.13
CA ARG A 266 2.39 -30.32 -2.36
C ARG A 266 1.70 -30.40 -3.72
N PHE A 267 1.42 -29.26 -4.37
CA PHE A 267 0.62 -29.17 -5.60
C PHE A 267 1.45 -29.23 -6.91
N GLY A 268 2.35 -30.20 -7.01
CA GLY A 268 3.04 -30.54 -8.27
C GLY A 268 4.34 -29.77 -8.57
N ALA A 269 4.96 -30.09 -9.71
CA ALA A 269 6.32 -29.63 -10.05
C ALA A 269 6.43 -28.10 -10.26
N SER A 270 5.42 -27.47 -10.87
CA SER A 270 5.41 -26.00 -11.08
C SER A 270 5.34 -25.23 -9.76
N ALA A 271 4.58 -25.73 -8.78
CA ALA A 271 4.51 -25.14 -7.44
C ALA A 271 5.85 -25.25 -6.72
N ARG A 272 6.51 -26.42 -6.80
CA ARG A 272 7.84 -26.63 -6.20
C ARG A 272 8.91 -25.69 -6.79
N LEU A 273 8.90 -25.46 -8.10
CA LEU A 273 9.80 -24.49 -8.76
C LEU A 273 9.51 -23.05 -8.30
N ALA A 274 8.23 -22.67 -8.18
CA ALA A 274 7.85 -21.37 -7.66
C ALA A 274 8.36 -21.15 -6.22
N MET A 275 8.27 -22.16 -5.36
CA MET A 275 8.78 -22.07 -3.98
C MET A 275 10.29 -21.91 -3.92
N LEU A 276 11.05 -22.65 -4.73
CA LEU A 276 12.51 -22.54 -4.79
C LEU A 276 12.89 -21.11 -5.18
N ASN A 277 12.17 -20.54 -6.14
CA ASN A 277 12.35 -19.16 -6.54
C ASN A 277 12.03 -18.17 -5.40
N VAL A 278 10.90 -18.35 -4.69
CA VAL A 278 10.52 -17.53 -3.51
C VAL A 278 11.61 -17.55 -2.45
N ARG A 279 12.14 -18.74 -2.14
CA ARG A 279 13.18 -18.94 -1.13
C ARG A 279 14.53 -18.34 -1.54
N SER A 280 14.82 -18.28 -2.83
CA SER A 280 16.07 -17.70 -3.35
C SER A 280 16.09 -16.16 -3.32
N GLN A 281 14.92 -15.49 -3.29
CA GLN A 281 14.82 -14.02 -3.38
C GLN A 281 13.95 -13.38 -2.28
N PRO A 282 14.14 -13.69 -0.98
CA PRO A 282 13.21 -13.32 0.10
C PRO A 282 12.99 -11.82 0.26
N ARG A 283 13.96 -10.97 -0.13
CA ARG A 283 13.82 -9.50 -0.06
C ARG A 283 12.86 -8.93 -1.10
N ARG A 284 12.92 -9.42 -2.34
CA ARG A 284 12.00 -8.98 -3.41
C ARG A 284 10.57 -9.38 -3.07
N PHE A 285 10.41 -10.61 -2.55
CA PHE A 285 9.12 -11.08 -2.02
C PHE A 285 8.60 -10.24 -0.87
N SER A 286 9.46 -9.91 0.11
CA SER A 286 9.05 -9.04 1.23
C SER A 286 8.52 -7.68 0.75
N ALA A 287 9.11 -7.09 -0.28
CA ALA A 287 8.64 -5.81 -0.81
C ALA A 287 7.23 -5.90 -1.43
N ALA A 288 6.90 -7.02 -2.08
CA ALA A 288 5.57 -7.25 -2.66
C ALA A 288 4.50 -7.56 -1.60
N VAL A 289 4.87 -8.29 -0.55
CA VAL A 289 3.94 -8.76 0.47
C VAL A 289 3.46 -7.62 1.38
N VAL A 290 4.31 -6.65 1.73
CA VAL A 290 3.95 -5.62 2.72
C VAL A 290 2.72 -4.79 2.32
N PRO A 291 2.59 -4.26 1.08
CA PRO A 291 1.37 -3.56 0.68
C PRO A 291 0.13 -4.45 0.70
N LEU A 292 0.25 -5.74 0.33
CA LEU A 292 -0.87 -6.68 0.39
C LEU A 292 -1.29 -7.01 1.82
N VAL A 293 -0.33 -7.15 2.73
CA VAL A 293 -0.61 -7.30 4.17
C VAL A 293 -1.44 -6.13 4.67
N LEU A 294 -1.18 -4.93 4.17
CA LEU A 294 -1.95 -3.76 4.51
C LEU A 294 -3.38 -3.85 3.94
N VAL A 295 -3.58 -4.27 2.68
CA VAL A 295 -4.93 -4.53 2.12
C VAL A 295 -5.70 -5.49 3.01
N VAL A 296 -5.10 -6.64 3.32
CA VAL A 296 -5.74 -7.72 4.05
C VAL A 296 -5.99 -7.31 5.49
N GLY A 297 -4.98 -6.80 6.19
CA GLY A 297 -5.10 -6.38 7.57
C GLY A 297 -6.18 -5.31 7.73
N PHE A 298 -6.23 -4.34 6.82
CA PHE A 298 -7.27 -3.31 6.82
C PHE A 298 -8.66 -3.86 6.58
N GLY A 299 -8.83 -4.64 5.50
CA GLY A 299 -10.12 -5.23 5.17
C GLY A 299 -10.62 -6.15 6.28
N LEU A 300 -9.77 -7.03 6.80
CA LEU A 300 -10.13 -7.96 7.87
C LEU A 300 -10.44 -7.23 9.17
N THR A 301 -9.62 -6.27 9.63
CA THR A 301 -9.88 -5.55 10.89
C THR A 301 -11.23 -4.85 10.85
N LYS A 302 -11.54 -4.11 9.77
CA LYS A 302 -12.81 -3.37 9.67
C LYS A 302 -14.00 -4.28 9.51
N VAL A 303 -13.92 -5.26 8.61
CA VAL A 303 -15.01 -6.23 8.40
C VAL A 303 -15.27 -7.02 9.68
N ALA A 304 -14.22 -7.56 10.32
CA ALA A 304 -14.35 -8.36 11.52
C ALA A 304 -14.91 -7.57 12.69
N LEU A 305 -14.48 -6.31 12.88
CA LEU A 305 -15.04 -5.46 13.93
C LEU A 305 -16.55 -5.27 13.72
N HIS A 306 -16.96 -4.97 12.49
CA HIS A 306 -18.36 -4.76 12.14
C HIS A 306 -19.21 -6.03 12.29
N THR A 307 -18.76 -7.16 11.75
CA THR A 307 -19.51 -8.41 11.81
C THR A 307 -19.54 -9.01 13.22
N THR A 308 -18.51 -8.77 14.02
CA THR A 308 -18.51 -9.18 15.43
C THR A 308 -19.49 -8.33 16.24
N ALA A 309 -19.48 -7.01 16.04
CA ALA A 309 -20.46 -6.12 16.68
C ALA A 309 -21.90 -6.56 16.32
N GLN A 310 -22.21 -6.72 15.04
CA GLN A 310 -23.53 -7.16 14.58
C GLN A 310 -23.94 -8.51 15.18
N HIS A 311 -23.00 -9.47 15.28
CA HIS A 311 -23.28 -10.80 15.84
C HIS A 311 -23.52 -10.79 17.35
N ARG A 312 -22.87 -9.87 18.09
CA ARG A 312 -22.93 -9.82 19.56
C ARG A 312 -24.00 -8.88 20.11
N THR A 313 -24.23 -7.73 19.46
CA THR A 313 -25.20 -6.71 19.94
C THR A 313 -26.50 -6.72 19.14
N GLY A 314 -26.57 -7.43 18.01
CA GLY A 314 -27.74 -7.43 17.11
C GLY A 314 -27.92 -6.13 16.31
N SER A 315 -27.08 -5.12 16.55
CA SER A 315 -27.09 -3.84 15.82
C SER A 315 -25.68 -3.53 15.31
N ALA A 316 -25.58 -3.16 14.04
CA ALA A 316 -24.30 -2.93 13.36
C ALA A 316 -23.89 -1.45 13.33
N GLY A 317 -24.60 -0.59 14.06
CA GLY A 317 -24.53 0.88 13.95
C GLY A 317 -25.61 1.43 13.01
N SER A 318 -25.67 2.75 12.86
CA SER A 318 -26.59 3.38 11.92
C SER A 318 -26.22 3.02 10.47
N THR A 319 -27.20 2.93 9.55
CA THR A 319 -26.92 2.62 8.14
C THR A 319 -25.90 3.58 7.52
N GLY A 320 -25.90 4.82 8.00
CA GLY A 320 -24.91 5.85 7.67
C GLY A 320 -23.48 5.49 8.09
N GLU A 321 -23.28 5.16 9.36
CA GLU A 321 -21.96 4.76 9.90
C GLU A 321 -21.39 3.58 9.13
N VAL A 322 -22.21 2.55 8.90
CA VAL A 322 -21.82 1.34 8.18
C VAL A 322 -21.37 1.65 6.76
N TRP A 323 -22.16 2.46 6.04
CA TRP A 323 -21.82 2.86 4.69
C TRP A 323 -20.50 3.64 4.64
N LEU A 324 -20.30 4.57 5.57
CA LEU A 324 -19.11 5.42 5.62
C LEU A 324 -17.85 4.61 5.97
N ASP A 325 -17.99 3.62 6.86
CA ASP A 325 -16.95 2.67 7.22
C ASP A 325 -16.51 1.77 6.06
N TYR A 326 -17.46 1.26 5.29
CA TYR A 326 -17.16 0.48 4.08
C TYR A 326 -16.52 1.36 2.99
N MET A 327 -16.97 2.60 2.83
CA MET A 327 -16.39 3.54 1.88
C MET A 327 -14.92 3.83 2.21
N GLY A 328 -14.62 4.15 3.47
CA GLY A 328 -13.26 4.33 3.95
C GLY A 328 -12.40 3.09 3.74
N THR A 329 -12.96 1.92 4.04
CA THR A 329 -12.28 0.63 3.87
C THR A 329 -11.95 0.32 2.42
N ALA A 330 -12.86 0.57 1.49
CA ALA A 330 -12.61 0.43 0.06
C ALA A 330 -11.50 1.38 -0.41
N LEU A 331 -11.46 2.59 0.12
CA LEU A 331 -10.44 3.59 -0.20
C LEU A 331 -9.02 3.15 0.22
N TYR A 332 -8.90 2.67 1.45
CA TYR A 332 -7.63 2.17 1.99
C TYR A 332 -7.19 0.86 1.33
N ALA A 333 -8.13 -0.05 1.04
CA ALA A 333 -7.87 -1.21 0.22
C ALA A 333 -7.36 -0.81 -1.17
N GLY A 334 -7.93 0.24 -1.78
CA GLY A 334 -7.49 0.81 -3.05
C GLY A 334 -6.04 1.29 -3.03
N PHE A 335 -5.64 2.04 -2.00
CA PHE A 335 -4.26 2.49 -1.80
C PHE A 335 -3.27 1.32 -1.82
N ALA A 336 -3.58 0.33 -0.99
CA ALA A 336 -2.73 -0.81 -0.77
C ALA A 336 -2.71 -1.74 -2.00
N ALA A 337 -3.83 -1.83 -2.73
CA ALA A 337 -3.94 -2.57 -3.99
C ALA A 337 -3.10 -1.94 -5.10
N ILE A 338 -3.12 -0.61 -5.26
CA ILE A 338 -2.28 0.11 -6.23
C ILE A 338 -0.80 -0.10 -5.91
N ALA A 339 -0.42 0.01 -4.63
CA ALA A 339 0.95 -0.20 -4.18
C ALA A 339 1.43 -1.64 -4.43
N ALA A 340 0.59 -2.63 -4.11
CA ALA A 340 0.84 -4.05 -4.37
C ALA A 340 0.98 -4.32 -5.87
N ALA A 341 0.02 -3.83 -6.67
CA ALA A 341 -0.01 -4.04 -8.10
C ALA A 341 1.22 -3.44 -8.78
N ASN A 342 1.59 -2.21 -8.43
CA ASN A 342 2.80 -1.59 -8.93
C ASN A 342 4.05 -2.40 -8.57
N THR A 343 4.18 -2.81 -7.30
CA THR A 343 5.35 -3.53 -6.83
C THR A 343 5.49 -4.89 -7.52
N LEU A 344 4.40 -5.65 -7.64
CA LEU A 344 4.36 -6.94 -8.34
C LEU A 344 4.63 -6.80 -9.83
N ALA A 345 4.06 -5.78 -10.47
CA ALA A 345 4.31 -5.49 -11.86
C ALA A 345 5.79 -5.18 -12.12
N MET A 346 6.38 -4.35 -11.26
CA MET A 346 7.80 -4.00 -11.34
C MET A 346 8.71 -5.21 -11.14
N ILE A 347 8.45 -6.06 -10.14
CA ILE A 347 9.20 -7.31 -9.93
C ILE A 347 9.10 -8.22 -11.16
N SER A 348 7.92 -8.30 -11.77
CA SER A 348 7.70 -9.11 -12.97
C SER A 348 8.47 -8.58 -14.18
N PHE A 349 8.56 -7.26 -14.36
CA PHE A 349 9.34 -6.65 -15.43
C PHE A 349 10.86 -6.82 -15.25
N GLU A 350 11.37 -6.80 -14.01
CA GLU A 350 12.79 -7.10 -13.74
C GLU A 350 13.18 -8.50 -14.21
N ARG A 351 12.29 -9.48 -14.07
CA ARG A 351 12.53 -10.89 -14.38
C ARG A 351 12.38 -11.20 -15.88
N ARG A 352 12.24 -10.17 -16.72
CA ARG A 352 12.07 -10.29 -18.17
C ARG A 352 13.22 -11.04 -18.85
N ARG A 353 14.47 -10.81 -18.42
CA ARG A 353 15.64 -11.56 -18.93
C ARG A 353 15.64 -13.01 -18.44
N ASP A 354 15.37 -13.26 -17.17
CA ASP A 354 15.32 -14.62 -16.61
C ASP A 354 14.26 -15.48 -17.32
N VAL A 355 13.06 -14.92 -17.53
CA VAL A 355 11.98 -15.58 -18.27
C VAL A 355 12.35 -15.81 -19.74
N ALA A 356 13.05 -14.86 -20.37
CA ALA A 356 13.53 -15.04 -21.74
C ALA A 356 14.58 -16.16 -21.83
N LEU A 357 15.52 -16.23 -20.87
CA LEU A 357 16.53 -17.28 -20.80
C LEU A 357 15.89 -18.67 -20.62
N LEU A 358 14.96 -18.82 -19.68
CA LEU A 358 14.22 -20.08 -19.50
C LEU A 358 13.51 -20.52 -20.79
N ARG A 359 12.95 -19.57 -21.54
CA ARG A 359 12.31 -19.85 -22.83
C ARG A 359 13.29 -20.20 -23.95
N VAL A 360 14.52 -19.69 -23.93
CA VAL A 360 15.58 -20.08 -24.88
C VAL A 360 16.06 -21.50 -24.58
N VAL A 361 16.13 -21.87 -23.29
CA VAL A 361 16.47 -23.23 -22.84
C VAL A 361 15.34 -24.25 -23.14
N GLY A 362 14.13 -23.78 -23.47
CA GLY A 362 13.03 -24.62 -23.95
C GLY A 362 11.79 -24.63 -23.05
N THR A 363 11.73 -23.83 -21.98
CA THR A 363 10.53 -23.75 -21.12
C THR A 363 9.33 -23.24 -21.91
N GLN A 364 8.21 -23.98 -21.85
CA GLN A 364 6.98 -23.62 -22.56
C GLN A 364 6.29 -22.41 -21.95
N ARG A 365 5.48 -21.71 -22.76
CA ARG A 365 4.70 -20.55 -22.29
C ARG A 365 3.71 -20.89 -21.17
N GLY A 366 3.13 -22.09 -21.20
CA GLY A 366 2.25 -22.59 -20.14
C GLY A 366 2.97 -22.76 -18.81
N GLN A 367 4.19 -23.32 -18.84
CA GLN A 367 5.02 -23.55 -17.64
C GLN A 367 5.47 -22.25 -16.98
N VAL A 368 5.80 -21.21 -17.76
CA VAL A 368 6.11 -19.89 -17.21
C VAL A 368 4.89 -19.26 -16.53
N ARG A 369 3.70 -19.40 -17.13
CA ARG A 369 2.45 -18.87 -16.56
C ARG A 369 2.05 -19.61 -15.30
N SER A 370 2.15 -20.94 -15.27
CA SER A 370 1.86 -21.73 -14.08
C SER A 370 2.83 -21.41 -12.94
N MET A 371 4.12 -21.28 -13.23
CA MET A 371 5.12 -20.85 -12.24
C MET A 371 4.78 -19.46 -11.66
N ALA A 372 4.47 -18.49 -12.51
CA ALA A 372 4.09 -17.14 -12.07
C ALA A 372 2.78 -17.11 -11.26
N ALA A 373 1.81 -17.96 -11.62
CA ALA A 373 0.55 -18.09 -10.86
C ALA A 373 0.79 -18.66 -9.47
N TRP A 374 1.60 -19.71 -9.34
CA TRP A 374 1.96 -20.28 -8.03
C TRP A 374 2.78 -19.31 -7.18
N GLU A 375 3.64 -18.52 -7.81
CA GLU A 375 4.36 -17.43 -7.13
C GLU A 375 3.39 -16.39 -6.56
N ALA A 376 2.40 -15.97 -7.35
CA ALA A 376 1.34 -15.06 -6.89
C ALA A 376 0.47 -15.67 -5.78
N VAL A 377 0.23 -16.98 -5.79
CA VAL A 377 -0.48 -17.70 -4.72
C VAL A 377 0.32 -17.68 -3.42
N VAL A 378 1.62 -17.90 -3.46
CA VAL A 378 2.48 -17.82 -2.26
C VAL A 378 2.51 -16.38 -1.74
N VAL A 379 2.59 -15.38 -2.62
CA VAL A 379 2.53 -13.97 -2.21
C VAL A 379 1.18 -13.62 -1.58
N ALA A 380 0.07 -14.05 -2.18
CA ALA A 380 -1.27 -13.82 -1.62
C ALA A 380 -1.44 -14.55 -0.28
N GLY A 381 -1.06 -15.82 -0.20
CA GLY A 381 -1.19 -16.62 1.02
C GLY A 381 -0.35 -16.05 2.17
N THR A 382 0.84 -15.52 1.89
CA THR A 382 1.66 -14.84 2.91
C THR A 382 1.06 -13.53 3.37
N ALA A 383 0.51 -12.75 2.45
CA ALA A 383 -0.19 -11.53 2.79
C ALA A 383 -1.46 -11.80 3.60
N LEU A 384 -2.22 -12.85 3.24
CA LEU A 384 -3.42 -13.29 3.95
C LEU A 384 -3.09 -13.74 5.37
N LEU A 385 -2.06 -14.57 5.53
CA LEU A 385 -1.63 -15.05 6.84
C LEU A 385 -1.16 -13.91 7.74
N LEU A 386 -0.29 -13.04 7.25
CA LEU A 386 0.22 -11.92 8.05
C LEU A 386 -0.86 -10.87 8.31
N GLY A 387 -1.71 -10.58 7.33
CA GLY A 387 -2.83 -9.65 7.49
C GLY A 387 -3.84 -10.14 8.52
N ALA A 388 -4.19 -11.43 8.50
CA ALA A 388 -5.07 -12.04 9.51
C ALA A 388 -4.44 -12.02 10.92
N LEU A 389 -3.14 -12.29 11.05
CA LEU A 389 -2.43 -12.18 12.33
C LEU A 389 -2.43 -10.75 12.86
N ILE A 390 -2.21 -9.75 11.99
CA ILE A 390 -2.27 -8.33 12.39
C ILE A 390 -3.69 -7.94 12.79
N ALA A 391 -4.70 -8.37 12.03
CA ALA A 391 -6.09 -8.09 12.34
C ALA A 391 -6.48 -8.69 13.70
N LEU A 392 -6.08 -9.94 13.97
CA LEU A 392 -6.26 -10.58 15.27
C LEU A 392 -5.50 -9.83 16.38
N ALA A 393 -4.24 -9.47 16.16
CA ALA A 393 -3.45 -8.74 17.17
C ALA A 393 -4.02 -7.34 17.48
N THR A 394 -4.65 -6.70 16.50
CA THR A 394 -5.31 -5.40 16.66
C THR A 394 -6.66 -5.53 17.37
N LEU A 395 -7.44 -6.55 17.02
CA LEU A 395 -8.81 -6.70 17.50
C LEU A 395 -8.91 -7.46 18.83
N ALA A 396 -8.03 -8.42 19.11
CA ALA A 396 -8.17 -9.31 20.25
C ALA A 396 -8.31 -8.54 21.59
N PRO A 397 -7.48 -7.52 21.90
CA PRO A 397 -7.66 -6.76 23.14
C PRO A 397 -9.00 -5.99 23.17
N ILE A 398 -9.40 -5.41 22.04
CA ILE A 398 -10.62 -4.60 21.90
C ILE A 398 -11.87 -5.47 22.06
N LEU A 399 -11.89 -6.65 21.42
CA LEU A 399 -13.02 -7.55 21.46
C LEU A 399 -13.13 -8.28 22.80
N ASP A 400 -12.01 -8.56 23.46
CA ASP A 400 -12.00 -9.16 24.79
C ASP A 400 -12.63 -8.23 25.82
N THR A 401 -12.27 -6.94 25.81
CA THR A 401 -12.87 -5.95 26.72
C THR A 401 -14.32 -5.62 26.35
N ALA A 402 -14.66 -5.52 25.06
CA ALA A 402 -16.00 -5.15 24.63
C ALA A 402 -17.02 -6.30 24.70
N PHE A 403 -16.62 -7.54 24.41
CA PHE A 403 -17.52 -8.68 24.22
C PHE A 403 -17.14 -9.93 25.05
N GLY A 404 -16.10 -9.87 25.88
CA GLY A 404 -15.64 -10.99 26.71
C GLY A 404 -15.03 -12.15 25.90
N SER A 405 -14.65 -11.91 24.64
CA SER A 405 -13.99 -12.92 23.81
C SER A 405 -12.98 -12.26 22.87
N PRO A 406 -11.73 -12.76 22.82
CA PRO A 406 -10.70 -12.19 21.95
C PRO A 406 -10.86 -12.58 20.48
N LEU A 407 -11.80 -13.47 20.15
CA LEU A 407 -11.94 -14.02 18.80
C LEU A 407 -12.96 -13.23 17.97
N PRO A 408 -12.55 -12.63 16.83
CA PRO A 408 -13.48 -11.99 15.91
C PRO A 408 -14.38 -13.01 15.21
N TYR A 409 -15.65 -12.67 15.06
CA TYR A 409 -16.59 -13.38 14.21
C TYR A 409 -16.51 -12.82 12.78
N VAL A 410 -16.04 -13.64 11.83
CA VAL A 410 -15.99 -13.28 10.41
C VAL A 410 -16.84 -14.28 9.61
N PRO A 411 -17.92 -13.83 8.95
CA PRO A 411 -18.69 -14.67 8.05
C PRO A 411 -17.81 -15.29 6.97
N TRP A 412 -18.02 -16.58 6.70
CA TRP A 412 -17.21 -17.32 5.73
C TRP A 412 -17.26 -16.70 4.32
N THR A 413 -18.36 -16.03 3.97
CA THR A 413 -18.54 -15.34 2.68
C THR A 413 -17.58 -14.16 2.54
N LEU A 414 -17.40 -13.36 3.59
CA LEU A 414 -16.48 -12.22 3.59
C LEU A 414 -15.03 -12.69 3.70
N ALA A 415 -14.77 -13.75 4.47
CA ALA A 415 -13.46 -14.40 4.48
C ALA A 415 -13.10 -14.94 3.08
N ALA A 416 -14.02 -15.63 2.41
CA ALA A 416 -13.83 -16.10 1.03
C ALA A 416 -13.64 -14.93 0.05
N GLY A 417 -14.41 -13.84 0.21
CA GLY A 417 -14.28 -12.63 -0.60
C GLY A 417 -12.92 -11.95 -0.46
N THR A 418 -12.39 -11.81 0.76
CA THR A 418 -11.06 -11.25 1.00
C THR A 418 -9.94 -12.13 0.44
N VAL A 419 -10.05 -13.46 0.58
CA VAL A 419 -9.12 -14.43 -0.01
C VAL A 419 -9.16 -14.34 -1.54
N ALA A 420 -10.35 -14.39 -2.14
CA ALA A 420 -10.55 -14.34 -3.58
C ALA A 420 -10.08 -13.00 -4.17
N GLY A 421 -10.41 -11.88 -3.53
CA GLY A 421 -9.98 -10.54 -3.95
C GLY A 421 -8.47 -10.37 -3.88
N THR A 422 -7.82 -10.86 -2.82
CA THR A 422 -6.36 -10.80 -2.68
C THR A 422 -5.67 -11.67 -3.73
N LEU A 423 -6.15 -12.89 -3.95
CA LEU A 423 -5.63 -13.78 -5.00
C LEU A 423 -5.82 -13.19 -6.40
N LEU A 424 -7.00 -12.64 -6.69
CA LEU A 424 -7.30 -12.02 -7.97
C LEU A 424 -6.36 -10.83 -8.21
N LEU A 425 -6.18 -9.96 -7.22
CA LEU A 425 -5.27 -8.83 -7.29
C LEU A 425 -3.83 -9.29 -7.57
N THR A 426 -3.30 -10.27 -6.83
CA THR A 426 -1.92 -10.73 -7.02
C THR A 426 -1.72 -11.44 -8.36
N LEU A 427 -2.68 -12.26 -8.78
CA LEU A 427 -2.66 -12.95 -10.06
C LEU A 427 -2.72 -11.99 -11.24
N LEU A 428 -3.58 -10.97 -11.18
CA LEU A 428 -3.65 -9.93 -12.23
C LEU A 428 -2.39 -9.08 -12.25
N ALA A 429 -1.94 -8.62 -11.07
CA ALA A 429 -0.76 -7.77 -10.94
C ALA A 429 0.54 -8.46 -11.40
N THR A 430 0.62 -9.79 -11.29
CA THR A 430 1.77 -10.57 -11.75
C THR A 430 1.58 -11.07 -13.19
N GLY A 431 0.40 -11.62 -13.49
CA GLY A 431 0.07 -12.28 -14.75
C GLY A 431 0.02 -11.34 -15.95
N VAL A 432 -0.50 -10.11 -15.79
CA VAL A 432 -0.56 -9.11 -16.87
C VAL A 432 0.85 -8.71 -17.35
N PRO A 433 1.79 -8.29 -16.47
CA PRO A 433 3.17 -8.03 -16.87
C PRO A 433 3.86 -9.26 -17.47
N VAL A 434 3.70 -10.45 -16.88
CA VAL A 434 4.30 -11.69 -17.41
C VAL A 434 3.79 -11.97 -18.82
N ARG A 435 2.48 -11.84 -19.07
CA ARG A 435 1.91 -12.00 -20.42
C ARG A 435 2.46 -10.96 -21.40
N SER A 436 2.62 -9.71 -20.97
CA SER A 436 3.20 -8.64 -21.78
C SER A 436 4.66 -8.93 -22.15
N VAL A 437 5.47 -9.32 -21.16
CA VAL A 437 6.88 -9.72 -21.34
C VAL A 437 7.02 -10.84 -22.38
N MET A 438 6.13 -11.83 -22.32
CA MET A 438 6.19 -13.00 -23.19
C MET A 438 5.79 -12.73 -24.65
N ARG A 439 5.16 -11.58 -24.96
CA ARG A 439 4.81 -11.20 -26.34
C ARG A 439 6.04 -10.94 -27.21
N HIS A 440 7.17 -10.58 -26.61
CA HIS A 440 8.42 -10.36 -27.34
C HIS A 440 9.19 -11.66 -27.56
N ARG A 441 9.94 -11.76 -28.67
CA ARG A 441 10.77 -12.93 -28.98
C ARG A 441 11.87 -13.06 -27.92
N ALA A 442 12.02 -14.26 -27.33
CA ALA A 442 12.97 -14.48 -26.25
C ALA A 442 14.41 -14.15 -26.66
N ILE A 443 14.80 -14.53 -27.87
CA ILE A 443 16.14 -14.29 -28.42
C ILE A 443 16.49 -12.79 -28.55
N THR A 444 15.51 -11.95 -28.90
CA THR A 444 15.73 -10.49 -28.96
C THR A 444 15.93 -9.87 -27.59
N VAL A 445 15.24 -10.39 -26.57
CA VAL A 445 15.35 -9.89 -25.19
C VAL A 445 16.67 -10.30 -24.53
N VAL A 446 17.23 -11.46 -24.90
CA VAL A 446 18.53 -11.91 -24.40
C VAL A 446 19.70 -11.14 -25.02
N ARG A 447 19.57 -10.69 -26.27
CA ARG A 447 20.60 -9.90 -26.97
C ARG A 447 20.66 -8.43 -26.54
N THR A 448 19.59 -7.88 -25.96
CA THR A 448 19.50 -6.51 -25.43
C THR A 448 19.79 -6.46 -23.95
#